data_AF-A0A946HN48-F1
#
_entry.id   AF-A0A946HN48-F1
#
_cell.length_a   1.000
_cell.length_b   1.000
_cell.length_c   1.000
_cell.angle_alpha   90.00
_cell.angle_beta   90.00
_cell.angle_gamma   90.00
#
_symmetry.space_group_name_H-M   'P 1'
#
loop_
_entity.id
_entity.type
_entity.pdbx_description
1 polymer ?
#
loop_
_entity_poly.entity_id
_entity_poly.type
_entity_poly.pdbx_seq_one_letter_code
_entity_poly.pdbx_strand_id
1 'polypeptide(L)'
;YEAPDTALLPGEPLICDGIELPLKHRKKRIDLEARGLIKGAQVVYLGTGSRPGFSRLHVVGAEDPQVSAASIVKIEKPDEEEPFIPFAANMGAAFLHGAAVTVHKAQGSQWDTVQVFAPDLFAAARMGRVEAGQPLWKRLAYVAITRAQNRLIWVVRNRLSLPTQPLRVDDLKVAPAPLSLVAEDAEEP
;
A
#
# COMPACT_ATOMS: atom_id res chain seq x y z
N TYR A 1 0.67 15.74 -16.89
CA TYR A 1 0.17 14.62 -16.08
C TYR A 1 -1.17 14.24 -16.66
N GLU A 2 -1.21 13.17 -17.46
CA GLU A 2 -2.38 12.73 -18.25
C GLU A 2 -2.71 11.27 -17.91
N ALA A 3 -2.80 10.97 -16.61
CA ALA A 3 -3.33 9.67 -16.20
C ALA A 3 -4.80 9.62 -16.65
N PRO A 4 -5.22 8.63 -17.45
CA PRO A 4 -6.64 8.46 -17.77
C PRO A 4 -7.43 8.27 -16.47
N ASP A 5 -8.67 8.76 -16.42
CA ASP A 5 -9.54 8.64 -15.24
C ASP A 5 -9.70 7.19 -14.74
N THR A 6 -9.43 6.21 -15.61
CA THR A 6 -9.56 4.78 -15.39
C THR A 6 -8.23 4.02 -15.32
N ALA A 7 -7.08 4.70 -15.31
CA ALA A 7 -5.78 4.03 -15.34
C ALA A 7 -4.73 4.74 -14.47
N LEU A 8 -3.74 3.95 -14.01
CA LEU A 8 -2.58 4.45 -13.28
C LEU A 8 -1.40 4.64 -14.24
N LEU A 9 -0.55 5.62 -13.96
CA LEU A 9 0.73 5.77 -14.64
C LEU A 9 1.84 5.00 -13.89
N PRO A 10 2.81 4.40 -14.61
CA PRO A 10 3.99 3.84 -13.97
C PRO A 10 4.69 4.87 -13.07
N GLY A 11 5.10 4.43 -11.89
CA GLY A 11 5.70 5.27 -10.86
C GLY A 11 4.72 5.73 -9.78
N GLU A 12 3.41 5.59 -9.99
CA GLU A 12 2.43 5.97 -8.98
C GLU A 12 2.54 5.11 -7.71
N PRO A 13 2.57 5.76 -6.52
CA PRO A 13 2.67 5.06 -5.25
C PRO A 13 1.31 4.51 -4.83
N LEU A 14 1.33 3.29 -4.28
CA LEU A 14 0.17 2.63 -3.69
C LEU A 14 0.52 2.05 -2.32
N ILE A 15 -0.48 1.88 -1.47
CA ILE A 15 -0.35 1.19 -0.17
C ILE A 15 -1.30 -0.01 -0.15
N CYS A 16 -0.77 -1.20 0.15
CA CYS A 16 -1.57 -2.43 0.25
C CYS A 16 -2.55 -2.34 1.44
N ASP A 17 -3.86 -2.48 1.17
CA ASP A 17 -4.93 -2.48 2.17
C ASP A 17 -5.29 -3.89 2.66
N GLY A 18 -4.79 -4.92 1.96
CA GLY A 18 -4.99 -6.33 2.29
C GLY A 18 -5.08 -7.20 1.05
N ILE A 19 -5.04 -8.52 1.26
CA ILE A 19 -5.21 -9.51 0.18
C ILE A 19 -6.54 -10.24 0.37
N GLU A 20 -7.47 -9.97 -0.55
CA GLU A 20 -8.81 -10.55 -0.59
C GLU A 20 -8.83 -11.69 -1.61
N LEU A 21 -8.27 -12.84 -1.21
CA LEU A 21 -8.28 -14.08 -2.00
C LEU A 21 -9.15 -15.15 -1.34
N PRO A 22 -10.00 -15.86 -2.11
CA PRO A 22 -10.77 -16.99 -1.60
C PRO A 22 -9.88 -18.09 -1.00
N LEU A 23 -10.43 -18.89 -0.07
CA LEU A 23 -9.71 -19.97 0.62
C LEU A 23 -9.00 -20.95 -0.33
N LYS A 24 -9.60 -21.26 -1.49
CA LYS A 24 -8.97 -22.09 -2.54
C LYS A 24 -7.63 -21.55 -3.06
N HIS A 25 -7.37 -20.26 -2.89
CA HIS A 25 -6.13 -19.58 -3.29
C HIS A 25 -5.24 -19.22 -2.08
N ARG A 26 -5.42 -19.88 -0.92
CA ARG A 26 -4.62 -19.63 0.28
C ARG A 26 -3.11 -19.72 0.05
N LYS A 27 -2.63 -20.72 -0.71
CA LYS A 27 -1.20 -20.86 -1.06
C LYS A 27 -0.67 -19.61 -1.77
N LYS A 28 -1.46 -19.04 -2.68
CA LYS A 28 -1.11 -17.82 -3.42
C LYS A 28 -1.10 -16.58 -2.51
N ARG A 29 -2.00 -16.50 -1.53
CA ARG A 29 -1.95 -15.43 -0.53
C ARG A 29 -0.65 -15.50 0.28
N ILE A 30 -0.30 -16.69 0.77
CA ILE A 30 0.92 -16.92 1.55
C ILE A 30 2.17 -16.56 0.74
N ASP A 31 2.21 -16.94 -0.55
CA ASP A 31 3.29 -16.57 -1.46
C ASP A 31 3.44 -15.04 -1.61
N LEU A 32 2.33 -14.32 -1.81
CA LEU A 32 2.35 -12.87 -1.91
C LEU A 32 2.79 -12.20 -0.59
N GLU A 33 2.31 -12.69 0.55
CA GLU A 33 2.70 -12.22 1.88
C GLU A 33 4.20 -12.45 2.13
N ALA A 34 4.73 -13.62 1.75
CA ALA A 34 6.15 -13.96 1.86
C ALA A 34 7.03 -13.05 0.99
N ARG A 35 6.51 -12.57 -0.15
CA ARG A 35 7.17 -11.58 -1.02
C ARG A 35 6.96 -10.14 -0.54
N GLY A 36 6.47 -9.95 0.69
CA GLY A 36 6.33 -8.64 1.33
C GLY A 36 5.04 -7.90 1.00
N LEU A 37 4.12 -8.49 0.23
CA LEU A 37 2.82 -7.87 -0.07
C LEU A 37 1.85 -8.07 1.10
N ILE A 38 2.11 -7.40 2.21
CA ILE A 38 1.29 -7.41 3.43
C ILE A 38 0.53 -6.10 3.60
N LYS A 39 -0.41 -6.03 4.56
CA LYS A 39 -1.11 -4.78 4.84
C LYS A 39 -0.13 -3.67 5.24
N GLY A 40 -0.24 -2.52 4.58
CA GLY A 40 0.65 -1.38 4.72
C GLY A 40 1.89 -1.42 3.83
N ALA A 41 2.14 -2.51 3.10
CA ALA A 41 3.25 -2.55 2.16
C ALA A 41 3.14 -1.39 1.16
N GLN A 42 4.22 -0.60 1.09
CA GLN A 42 4.35 0.46 0.10
C GLN A 42 4.79 -0.17 -1.21
N VAL A 43 4.06 0.11 -2.28
CA VAL A 43 4.38 -0.42 -3.60
C VAL A 43 4.36 0.69 -4.65
N VAL A 44 5.17 0.53 -5.68
CA VAL A 44 5.16 1.39 -6.87
C VAL A 44 4.53 0.62 -8.03
N TYR A 45 3.57 1.24 -8.70
CA TYR A 45 2.96 0.66 -9.88
C TYR A 45 3.94 0.68 -11.07
N LEU A 46 4.21 -0.47 -11.68
CA LEU A 46 5.13 -0.60 -12.82
C LEU A 46 4.42 -0.72 -14.17
N GLY A 47 3.09 -0.77 -14.16
CA GLY A 47 2.26 -1.00 -15.34
C GLY A 47 1.41 -2.26 -15.24
N THR A 48 0.66 -2.53 -16.32
CA THR A 48 -0.19 -3.71 -16.43
C THR A 48 0.64 -5.00 -16.44
N GLY A 49 0.04 -6.05 -15.88
CA GLY A 49 0.56 -7.41 -15.91
C GLY A 49 0.22 -8.14 -17.21
N SER A 50 0.75 -9.36 -17.35
CA SER A 50 0.51 -10.21 -18.52
C SER A 50 -0.92 -10.76 -18.61
N ARG A 51 -1.69 -10.70 -17.52
CA ARG A 51 -3.09 -11.13 -17.47
C ARG A 51 -4.00 -9.94 -17.20
N PRO A 52 -5.22 -9.90 -17.78
CA PRO A 52 -6.20 -8.86 -17.46
C PRO A 52 -6.43 -8.75 -15.94
N GLY A 53 -6.47 -7.52 -15.42
CA GLY A 53 -6.65 -7.23 -14.00
C GLY A 53 -5.42 -7.47 -13.11
N PHE A 54 -4.28 -7.89 -13.67
CA PHE A 54 -3.02 -7.97 -12.94
C PHE A 54 -2.21 -6.69 -13.11
N SER A 55 -1.49 -6.33 -12.07
CA SER A 55 -0.53 -5.23 -12.05
C SER A 55 0.86 -5.76 -11.75
N ARG A 56 1.86 -5.18 -12.41
CA ARG A 56 3.27 -5.33 -12.01
C ARG A 56 3.57 -4.28 -10.96
N LEU A 57 4.12 -4.71 -9.84
CA LEU A 57 4.35 -3.89 -8.66
C LEU A 57 5.80 -4.04 -8.22
N HIS A 58 6.37 -2.94 -7.73
CA HIS A 58 7.62 -2.96 -7.00
C HIS A 58 7.31 -2.78 -5.51
N VAL A 59 7.55 -3.78 -4.67
CA VAL A 59 7.35 -3.74 -3.22
C VAL A 59 8.58 -3.13 -2.57
N VAL A 60 8.41 -1.97 -1.94
CA VAL A 60 9.50 -1.23 -1.32
C VAL A 60 10.03 -2.00 -0.11
N GLY A 61 11.34 -2.27 -0.11
CA GLY A 61 12.03 -2.96 0.99
C GLY A 61 11.90 -4.48 0.98
N ALA A 62 11.26 -5.09 -0.02
CA ALA A 62 11.27 -6.54 -0.20
C ALA A 62 12.56 -7.03 -0.88
N GLU A 63 13.02 -8.23 -0.51
CA GLU A 63 14.23 -8.87 -1.08
C GLU A 63 14.07 -9.16 -2.58
N ASP A 64 12.92 -9.69 -2.97
CA ASP A 64 12.48 -9.80 -4.37
C ASP A 64 11.30 -8.84 -4.59
N PRO A 65 11.57 -7.58 -4.97
CA PRO A 65 10.56 -6.54 -4.95
C PRO A 65 9.59 -6.62 -6.13
N GLN A 66 9.86 -7.41 -7.17
CA GLN A 66 8.96 -7.48 -8.33
C GLN A 66 7.88 -8.54 -8.15
N VAL A 67 6.64 -8.06 -7.95
CA VAL A 67 5.47 -8.90 -7.73
C VAL A 67 4.43 -8.62 -8.82
N SER A 68 3.78 -9.69 -9.28
CA SER A 68 2.62 -9.62 -10.17
C SER A 68 1.39 -10.13 -9.42
N ALA A 69 0.41 -9.26 -9.20
CA ALA A 69 -0.78 -9.58 -8.44
C ALA A 69 -2.04 -9.09 -9.16
N ALA A 70 -3.14 -9.82 -9.01
CA ALA A 70 -4.46 -9.29 -9.31
C ALA A 70 -4.70 -8.11 -8.38
N SER A 71 -5.01 -6.94 -8.93
CA SER A 71 -5.02 -5.68 -8.17
C SER A 71 -6.40 -5.05 -8.21
N ILE A 72 -6.88 -4.63 -7.04
CA ILE A 72 -8.06 -3.80 -6.87
C ILE A 72 -7.58 -2.48 -6.31
N VAL A 73 -7.42 -1.49 -7.18
CA VAL A 73 -6.95 -0.16 -6.77
C VAL A 73 -8.16 0.67 -6.39
N LYS A 74 -8.16 1.25 -5.20
CA LYS A 74 -9.18 2.17 -4.69
C LYS A 74 -8.61 3.58 -4.80
N ILE A 75 -9.24 4.41 -5.63
CA ILE A 75 -8.89 5.82 -5.80
C ILE A 75 -9.93 6.65 -5.07
N GLU A 76 -9.52 7.37 -4.02
CA GLU A 76 -10.37 8.35 -3.36
C GLU A 76 -10.41 9.63 -4.21
N LYS A 77 -11.61 10.13 -4.52
CA LYS A 77 -11.80 11.41 -5.22
C LYS A 77 -12.33 12.46 -4.26
N PRO A 78 -11.95 13.74 -4.42
CA PRO A 78 -12.62 14.83 -3.72
C PRO A 78 -14.14 14.77 -3.98
N ASP A 79 -14.92 14.93 -2.92
CA ASP A 79 -16.39 14.99 -2.93
C ASP A 79 -17.15 13.69 -3.31
N GLU A 80 -16.46 12.54 -3.40
CA GLU A 80 -17.08 11.21 -3.53
C GLU A 80 -16.87 10.39 -2.25
N GLU A 81 -17.95 9.86 -1.65
CA GLU A 81 -17.86 9.01 -0.45
C GLU A 81 -17.35 7.60 -0.75
N GLU A 82 -17.63 7.07 -1.95
CA GLU A 82 -17.18 5.74 -2.37
C GLU A 82 -15.93 5.83 -3.26
N PRO A 83 -14.90 5.00 -3.02
CA PRO A 83 -13.69 5.03 -3.83
C PRO A 83 -13.96 4.47 -5.23
N PHE A 84 -13.40 5.13 -6.24
CA PHE A 84 -13.42 4.66 -7.61
C PHE A 84 -12.47 3.46 -7.80
N ILE A 85 -12.94 2.42 -8.50
CA ILE A 85 -12.17 1.18 -8.75
C ILE A 85 -11.87 1.08 -10.26
N PRO A 86 -10.71 1.56 -10.75
CA PRO A 86 -10.31 1.47 -12.16
C PRO A 86 -10.08 0.03 -12.65
N PHE A 87 -9.62 -0.85 -11.77
CA PHE A 87 -9.29 -2.24 -12.08
C PHE A 87 -9.99 -3.15 -11.09
N ALA A 88 -11.08 -3.80 -11.51
CA ALA A 88 -11.79 -4.78 -10.70
C ALA A 88 -11.48 -6.19 -11.20
N ALA A 89 -10.36 -6.77 -10.75
CA ALA A 89 -10.34 -8.22 -10.64
C ALA A 89 -11.36 -8.60 -9.55
N ASN A 90 -12.26 -9.57 -9.80
CA ASN A 90 -13.24 -10.04 -8.80
C ASN A 90 -12.59 -10.61 -7.50
N MET A 91 -11.27 -10.72 -7.48
CA MET A 91 -10.44 -11.20 -6.36
C MET A 91 -9.00 -10.72 -6.54
N GLY A 92 -8.32 -10.31 -5.47
CA GLY A 92 -6.95 -9.79 -5.58
C GLY A 92 -6.44 -9.07 -4.32
N ALA A 93 -5.29 -8.42 -4.47
CA ALA A 93 -4.75 -7.51 -3.49
C ALA A 93 -5.41 -6.13 -3.66
N ALA A 94 -5.93 -5.58 -2.56
CA ALA A 94 -6.51 -4.26 -2.51
C ALA A 94 -5.43 -3.21 -2.24
N PHE A 95 -5.50 -2.09 -2.94
CA PHE A 95 -4.54 -0.99 -2.84
C PHE A 95 -5.26 0.33 -2.65
N LEU A 96 -4.71 1.19 -1.80
CA LEU A 96 -5.07 2.60 -1.71
C LEU A 96 -4.10 3.39 -2.60
N HIS A 97 -4.64 4.26 -3.44
CA HIS A 97 -3.82 5.14 -4.27
C HIS A 97 -3.20 6.26 -3.43
N GLY A 98 -1.88 6.44 -3.52
CA GLY A 98 -1.13 7.49 -2.84
C GLY A 98 0.01 6.98 -1.95
N ALA A 99 0.88 7.91 -1.56
CA ALA A 99 2.02 7.65 -0.66
C ALA A 99 1.68 7.83 0.83
N ALA A 100 0.43 8.20 1.15
CA ALA A 100 -0.04 8.42 2.51
C ALA A 100 -1.42 7.81 2.67
N VAL A 101 -1.75 7.43 3.91
CA VAL A 101 -3.05 6.90 4.28
C VAL A 101 -3.59 7.63 5.48
N THR A 102 -4.91 7.68 5.56
CA THR A 102 -5.58 8.15 6.77
C THR A 102 -5.29 7.21 7.95
N VAL A 103 -5.38 7.75 9.17
CA VAL A 103 -5.06 7.01 10.40
C VAL A 103 -5.88 5.72 10.55
N HIS A 104 -7.14 5.72 10.11
CA HIS A 104 -8.00 4.54 10.20
C HIS A 104 -7.63 3.46 9.18
N LYS A 105 -7.21 3.83 7.97
CA LYS A 105 -6.72 2.87 6.96
C LYS A 105 -5.38 2.26 7.34
N ALA A 106 -4.57 2.97 8.12
CA ALA A 106 -3.30 2.47 8.67
C ALA A 106 -3.49 1.41 9.78
N GLN A 107 -4.71 1.07 10.18
CA GLN A 107 -4.93 0.08 11.24
C GLN A 107 -4.49 -1.32 10.78
N GLY A 108 -3.65 -1.98 11.59
CA GLY A 108 -3.16 -3.34 11.33
C GLY A 108 -1.91 -3.42 10.45
N SER A 109 -1.32 -2.29 10.05
CA SER A 109 0.00 -2.23 9.39
C SER A 109 1.08 -1.71 10.34
N GLN A 110 2.35 -1.91 10.01
CA GLN A 110 3.47 -1.38 10.79
C GLN A 110 4.60 -0.97 9.85
N TRP A 111 5.30 0.12 10.17
CA TRP A 111 6.44 0.61 9.40
C TRP A 111 7.60 0.94 10.33
N ASP A 112 8.83 0.84 9.83
CA ASP A 112 10.04 1.24 10.54
C ASP A 112 9.94 2.71 11.02
N THR A 113 9.62 3.60 10.08
CA THR A 113 9.48 5.04 10.31
C THR A 113 8.10 5.52 9.84
N VAL A 114 7.39 6.29 10.69
CA VAL A 114 6.08 6.87 10.34
C VAL A 114 6.11 8.39 10.50
N GLN A 115 5.58 9.10 9.51
CA GLN A 115 5.31 10.54 9.59
C GLN A 115 3.85 10.76 9.99
N VAL A 116 3.62 11.47 11.09
CA VAL A 116 2.28 11.87 11.53
C VAL A 116 2.10 13.36 11.32
N PHE A 117 1.09 13.72 10.54
CA PHE A 117 0.71 15.10 10.27
C PHE A 117 -0.13 15.62 11.43
N ALA A 118 0.51 16.33 12.35
CA ALA A 118 -0.11 16.87 13.56
C ALA A 118 -1.34 17.76 13.31
N PRO A 119 -1.43 18.55 12.21
CA PRO A 119 -2.61 19.33 11.90
C PRO A 119 -3.91 18.50 11.82
N ASP A 120 -3.84 17.25 11.36
CA ASP A 120 -5.01 16.38 11.23
C ASP A 120 -5.56 15.99 12.61
N LEU A 121 -4.67 15.67 13.55
CA LEU A 121 -5.03 15.37 14.94
C LEU A 121 -5.50 16.63 15.68
N PHE A 122 -4.92 17.79 15.38
CA PHE A 122 -5.39 19.07 15.92
C PHE A 122 -6.82 19.38 15.44
N ALA A 123 -7.11 19.19 14.15
CA ALA A 123 -8.46 19.34 13.62
C ALA A 123 -9.44 18.37 14.30
N ALA A 124 -9.08 17.09 14.42
CA ALA A 124 -9.90 16.09 15.12
C ALA A 124 -10.14 16.46 16.60
N ALA A 125 -9.15 17.04 17.29
CA ALA A 125 -9.30 17.51 18.66
C ALA A 125 -10.26 18.71 18.75
N ARG A 126 -10.17 19.64 17.78
CA ARG A 126 -11.06 20.81 17.70
C ARG A 126 -12.51 20.46 17.38
N MET A 127 -12.74 19.39 16.64
CA MET A 127 -14.09 18.88 16.37
C MET A 127 -14.82 18.37 17.63
N GLY A 128 -14.09 18.08 18.72
CA GLY A 128 -14.68 17.72 20.01
C GLY A 128 -15.47 16.40 20.01
N ARG A 129 -15.34 15.55 18.97
CA ARG A 129 -16.06 14.27 18.88
C ARG A 129 -15.61 13.31 19.98
N VAL A 130 -16.58 12.61 20.56
CA VAL A 130 -16.37 11.57 21.59
C VAL A 130 -16.98 10.26 21.11
N GLU A 131 -16.26 9.16 21.29
CA GLU A 131 -16.71 7.81 20.95
C GLU A 131 -16.38 6.85 22.08
N ALA A 132 -17.36 6.05 22.51
CA ALA A 132 -17.21 5.12 23.64
C ALA A 132 -16.60 5.80 24.89
N GLY A 133 -17.04 7.02 25.20
CA GLY A 133 -16.59 7.78 26.37
C GLY A 133 -15.19 8.40 26.26
N GLN A 134 -14.52 8.32 25.10
CA GLN A 134 -13.20 8.92 24.90
C GLN A 134 -13.17 9.91 23.73
N PRO A 135 -12.44 11.03 23.81
CA PRO A 135 -12.24 11.92 22.67
C PRO A 135 -11.61 11.17 21.49
N LEU A 136 -12.22 11.30 20.30
CA LEU A 136 -11.82 10.58 19.08
C LEU A 136 -10.35 10.79 18.76
N TRP A 137 -9.86 12.02 18.89
CA TRP A 137 -8.46 12.37 18.58
C TRP A 137 -7.45 11.57 19.41
N LYS A 138 -7.80 11.14 20.64
CA LYS A 138 -6.91 10.30 21.46
C LYS A 138 -6.74 8.92 20.84
N ARG A 139 -7.83 8.34 20.34
CA ARG A 139 -7.80 7.05 19.64
C ARG A 139 -7.00 7.17 18.34
N LEU A 140 -7.21 8.24 17.57
CA LEU A 140 -6.45 8.49 16.35
C LEU A 140 -4.95 8.64 16.64
N ALA A 141 -4.58 9.43 17.65
CA ALA A 141 -3.19 9.60 18.06
C ALA A 141 -2.56 8.26 18.49
N TYR A 142 -3.28 7.47 19.30
CA TYR A 142 -2.82 6.14 19.71
C TYR A 142 -2.56 5.22 18.51
N VAL A 143 -3.51 5.14 17.58
CA VAL A 143 -3.37 4.33 16.36
C VAL A 143 -2.16 4.81 15.55
N ALA A 144 -2.05 6.12 15.27
CA ALA A 144 -1.00 6.70 14.45
C ALA A 144 0.40 6.47 15.04
N ILE A 145 0.58 6.73 16.33
CA ILE A 145 1.88 6.58 17.02
C ILE A 145 2.33 5.13 16.99
N THR A 146 1.42 4.19 17.25
CA THR A 146 1.76 2.76 17.36
C THR A 146 2.03 2.09 16.01
N ARG A 147 1.87 2.80 14.88
CA ARG A 147 2.25 2.26 13.57
C ARG A 147 3.76 2.34 13.32
N ALA A 148 4.48 3.21 14.04
CA ALA A 148 5.93 3.29 13.99
C ALA A 148 6.56 2.16 14.83
N GLN A 149 7.52 1.44 14.25
CA GLN A 149 8.31 0.46 14.98
C GLN A 149 9.51 1.13 15.66
N ASN A 150 10.28 1.93 14.93
CA ASN A 150 11.55 2.47 15.41
C ASN A 150 11.53 4.00 15.52
N ARG A 151 10.88 4.70 14.57
CA ARG A 151 10.92 6.16 14.53
C ARG A 151 9.57 6.78 14.20
N LEU A 152 9.15 7.74 15.03
CA LEU A 152 8.02 8.62 14.75
C LEU A 152 8.53 10.01 14.37
N ILE A 153 8.08 10.54 13.24
CA ILE A 153 8.33 11.91 12.80
C ILE A 153 7.03 12.69 12.97
N TRP A 154 7.03 13.63 13.91
CA TRP A 154 5.87 14.48 14.19
C TRP A 154 5.92 15.76 13.35
N VAL A 155 5.08 15.85 12.32
CA VAL A 155 5.08 16.94 11.34
C VAL A 155 4.07 18.01 11.76
N VAL A 156 4.57 19.15 12.24
CA VAL A 156 3.73 20.30 12.67
C VAL A 156 3.52 21.35 11.58
N ARG A 157 4.41 21.40 10.59
CA ARG A 157 4.38 22.35 9.48
C ARG A 157 4.63 21.59 8.20
N ASN A 158 3.58 20.99 7.66
CA ASN A 158 3.64 20.25 6.41
C ASN A 158 3.84 21.19 5.23
N ARG A 159 4.85 20.89 4.41
CA ARG A 159 5.09 21.52 3.11
C ARG A 159 5.27 20.41 2.10
N LEU A 160 4.20 20.10 1.39
CA LEU A 160 4.23 19.15 0.29
C LEU A 160 4.28 19.93 -1.02
N SER A 161 5.17 19.52 -1.91
CA SER A 161 5.25 20.03 -3.28
C SER A 161 4.95 18.90 -4.25
N LEU A 162 4.31 19.23 -5.36
CA LEU A 162 4.18 18.29 -6.47
C LEU A 162 5.54 18.04 -7.11
N PRO A 163 5.77 16.84 -7.68
CA PRO A 163 6.96 16.58 -8.44
C PRO A 163 7.04 17.53 -9.65
N THR A 164 8.25 18.01 -9.94
CA THR A 164 8.52 18.92 -11.07
C THR A 164 8.70 18.17 -12.39
N GLN A 165 8.84 16.85 -12.33
CA GLN A 165 9.00 15.95 -13.47
C GLN A 165 8.06 14.76 -13.32
N PRO A 166 7.64 14.11 -14.42
CA PRO A 166 6.86 12.88 -14.36
C PRO A 166 7.53 11.81 -13.49
N LEU A 167 6.73 11.00 -12.81
CA LEU A 167 7.22 9.83 -12.10
C LEU A 167 7.85 8.85 -13.11
N ARG A 168 9.02 8.31 -12.76
CA ARG A 168 9.75 7.33 -13.58
C ARG A 168 9.99 6.07 -12.75
N VAL A 169 10.30 4.97 -13.43
CA VAL A 169 10.57 3.66 -12.81
C VAL A 169 11.93 3.08 -13.23
N ASP A 170 12.77 3.91 -13.85
CA ASP A 170 14.04 3.47 -14.45
C ASP A 170 15.05 2.98 -13.40
N ASP A 171 14.99 3.55 -12.19
CA ASP A 171 15.78 3.23 -11.01
C ASP A 171 15.26 2.00 -10.25
N LEU A 172 14.04 1.54 -10.54
CA LEU A 172 13.43 0.37 -9.91
C LEU A 172 13.76 -0.96 -10.61
N LYS A 173 14.58 -0.92 -11.67
CA LYS A 173 15.04 -2.11 -12.39
C LYS A 173 16.06 -2.87 -11.54
N VAL A 174 15.59 -3.89 -10.83
CA VAL A 174 16.43 -4.80 -10.07
C VAL A 174 17.03 -5.84 -11.02
N ALA A 175 18.33 -6.12 -10.87
CA ALA A 175 18.97 -7.22 -11.57
C ALA A 175 18.27 -8.54 -11.19
N PRO A 176 18.02 -9.47 -12.13
CA PRO A 176 17.36 -10.72 -11.82
C PRO A 176 18.12 -11.44 -10.69
N ALA A 177 17.38 -11.94 -9.70
CA ALA A 177 17.96 -12.74 -8.63
C ALA A 177 18.70 -13.95 -9.24
N PRO A 178 19.88 -14.32 -8.72
CA PRO A 178 20.62 -15.45 -9.24
C PRO A 178 19.77 -16.73 -9.12
N LEU A 179 19.62 -17.45 -10.23
CA LEU A 179 18.90 -18.72 -10.26
C LEU A 179 19.68 -19.78 -9.46
N SER A 180 19.11 -20.26 -8.36
CA SER A 180 19.62 -21.43 -7.63
C SER A 180 18.78 -22.66 -7.94
N LEU A 181 19.42 -23.71 -8.45
CA LEU A 181 18.78 -25.01 -8.62
C LEU A 181 18.75 -25.74 -7.27
N VAL A 182 17.56 -26.09 -6.80
CA VAL A 182 17.38 -27.01 -5.68
C VAL A 182 17.02 -28.36 -6.29
N ALA A 183 17.76 -29.40 -5.92
CA ALA A 183 17.46 -30.76 -6.34
C ALA A 183 16.08 -31.19 -5.77
N GLU A 184 15.26 -31.86 -6.58
CA GLU A 184 14.06 -32.52 -6.07
C GLU A 184 14.49 -33.62 -5.09
N ASP A 185 13.99 -33.54 -3.85
CA ASP A 185 14.13 -34.64 -2.90
C ASP A 185 13.46 -35.88 -3.51
N ALA A 186 14.26 -36.92 -3.72
CA ALA A 186 13.77 -38.19 -4.22
C ALA A 186 12.72 -38.74 -3.24
N GLU A 187 11.47 -38.86 -3.68
CA GLU A 187 10.48 -39.67 -2.98
C GLU A 187 11.05 -41.11 -2.86
N GLU A 188 11.43 -41.50 -1.65
CA GLU A 188 11.86 -42.87 -1.36
C GLU A 188 10.68 -43.84 -1.61
N PRO A 189 10.97 -45.03 -2.18
CA PRO A 189 9.97 -45.97 -2.67
C PRO A 189 9.10 -46.64 -1.60
#